data_AF-A0A930F0C9-F1
#
_entry.id   AF-A0A930F0C9-F1
#
_cell.length_a   1.000
_cell.length_b   1.000
_cell.length_c   1.000
_cell.angle_alpha   90.00
_cell.angle_beta   90.00
_cell.angle_gamma   90.00
#
_symmetry.space_group_name_H-M   'P 1'
#
loop_
_entity.id
_entity.type
_entity.pdbx_description
1 polymer ?
#
loop_
_entity_poly.entity_id
_entity_poly.type
_entity_poly.pdbx_seq_one_letter_code
_entity_poly.pdbx_strand_id
1 'polypeptide(L)' 'DTSSMEEAVRTAKKLAQNGDAVLLSPCCASFDLFDNYEDRGRKFKTEVFK' A
#
# COMPACT_ATOMS: atom_id res chain seq x y z
N ASP A 1 -0.31 -0.44 -13.63
CA ASP A 1 -1.37 -0.02 -12.69
C ASP A 1 -1.71 -1.13 -11.72
N THR A 2 -1.73 -0.81 -10.43
CA THR A 2 -2.18 -1.74 -9.38
C THR A 2 -3.52 -1.23 -8.90
N SER A 3 -4.58 -1.97 -9.19
CA SER A 3 -5.96 -1.48 -9.09
C SER A 3 -6.48 -1.43 -7.65
N SER A 4 -5.69 -1.88 -6.66
CA SER A 4 -6.06 -1.84 -5.24
C SER A 4 -4.86 -1.89 -4.27
N MET A 5 -5.05 -1.40 -3.05
CA MET A 5 -4.06 -1.49 -1.96
C MET A 5 -3.75 -2.96 -1.61
N GLU A 6 -4.75 -3.83 -1.65
CA GLU A 6 -4.59 -5.27 -1.38
C GLU A 6 -3.62 -5.92 -2.37
N GLU A 7 -3.82 -5.68 -3.67
CA GLU A 7 -2.96 -6.24 -4.71
C GLU A 7 -1.53 -5.70 -4.61
N ALA A 8 -1.38 -4.42 -4.28
CA ALA A 8 -0.07 -3.79 -4.07
C ALA A 8 0.68 -4.44 -2.90
N VAL A 9 0.04 -4.58 -1.75
CA VAL A 9 0.65 -5.19 -0.56
C VAL A 9 0.92 -6.68 -0.77
N ARG A 10 0.00 -7.42 -1.40
CA ARG A 10 0.20 -8.84 -1.72
C ARG A 10 1.38 -9.05 -2.66
N THR A 11 1.52 -8.21 -3.67
CA THR A 11 2.65 -8.28 -4.62
C THR A 11 3.95 -7.92 -3.94
N ALA A 12 3.97 -6.85 -3.13
CA ALA A 12 5.14 -6.46 -2.36
C ALA A 12 5.57 -7.56 -1.37
N LYS A 13 4.63 -8.20 -0.67
CA LYS A 13 4.91 -9.35 0.22
C LYS A 13 5.52 -10.54 -0.50
N LYS A 14 5.11 -10.80 -1.76
CA LYS A 14 5.68 -11.90 -2.57
C LYS A 14 7.09 -11.60 -3.08
N LEU A 15 7.41 -10.33 -3.30
CA LEU A 15 8.70 -9.90 -3.84
C LEU A 15 9.74 -9.63 -2.76
N ALA A 16 9.32 -9.15 -1.60
CA ALA A 16 10.21 -8.80 -0.49
C ALA A 16 10.81 -10.05 0.17
N GLN A 17 12.06 -9.93 0.59
CA GLN A 17 12.79 -10.95 1.34
C GLN A 17 13.05 -10.49 2.78
N ASN A 18 13.49 -11.43 3.63
CA ASN A 18 13.90 -11.09 4.99
C ASN A 18 15.03 -10.05 4.97
N GLY A 19 14.78 -8.89 5.58
CA GLY A 19 15.72 -7.75 5.60
C GLY A 19 15.31 -6.59 4.69
N ASP A 20 14.35 -6.80 3.78
CA ASP A 20 13.85 -5.74 2.92
C ASP A 20 12.82 -4.85 3.65
N ALA A 21 12.75 -3.58 3.22
CA ALA A 21 11.74 -2.63 3.67
C ALA A 21 10.81 -2.25 2.52
N VAL A 22 9.50 -2.37 2.74
CA VAL A 22 8.46 -1.96 1.78
C VAL A 22 7.89 -0.61 2.19
N LEU A 23 8.08 0.40 1.32
CA LEU A 23 7.57 1.76 1.54
C LEU A 23 6.42 2.08 0.59
N LEU A 24 5.29 2.49 1.15
CA LEU A 24 4.20 3.09 0.38
C LEU A 24 4.51 4.57 0.09
N SER A 25 4.94 4.89 -1.14
CA SER A 25 5.23 6.27 -1.57
C SER A 25 4.42 6.64 -2.83
N PRO A 26 3.19 7.14 -2.69
CA PRO A 26 2.29 7.35 -3.83
C PRO A 26 2.62 8.56 -4.70
N CYS A 27 3.64 9.37 -4.38
CA CYS A 27 4.18 10.54 -5.13
C CYS A 27 3.19 11.63 -5.62
N CYS A 28 1.89 11.41 -5.52
CA CYS A 28 0.81 12.29 -5.95
C CYS A 28 -0.26 12.35 -4.85
N ALA A 29 -0.84 13.54 -4.65
CA ALA A 29 -2.00 13.73 -3.81
C ALA A 29 -3.13 12.87 -4.37
N SER A 30 -3.47 11.79 -3.66
CA SER A 30 -4.51 10.85 -4.06
C SER A 30 -5.87 11.49 -3.81
N PHE A 31 -6.32 12.35 -4.72
CA PHE A 31 -7.70 12.87 -4.71
C PHE A 31 -8.65 12.01 -5.56
N ASP A 32 -8.15 11.05 -6.37
CA ASP A 32 -8.99 10.21 -7.23
C ASP A 32 -9.20 8.75 -6.74
N LEU A 33 -8.49 8.31 -5.68
CA LEU A 33 -8.54 6.90 -5.22
C LEU A 33 -8.78 6.70 -3.70
N PHE A 34 -8.73 7.76 -2.89
CA PHE A 34 -8.91 7.67 -1.43
C PHE A 34 -9.56 8.96 -0.90
N ASP A 35 -10.53 8.83 0.02
CA ASP A 35 -11.24 9.98 0.63
C ASP A 35 -10.30 10.93 1.40
N ASN A 36 -9.17 10.40 1.90
CA ASN A 36 -8.12 11.14 2.60
C ASN A 36 -6.83 10.32 2.74
N TYR A 37 -5.73 10.99 3.11
CA TYR A 37 -4.42 10.37 3.33
C TYR A 37 -4.44 9.33 4.47
N GLU A 38 -5.32 9.50 5.46
CA GLU A 38 -5.43 8.65 6.63
C GLU A 38 -6.04 7.30 6.29
N ASP A 39 -7.07 7.29 5.45
CA ASP A 39 -7.72 6.07 4.97
C ASP A 39 -6.75 5.20 4.17
N ARG A 40 -5.94 5.83 3.33
CA ARG A 40 -4.85 5.17 2.60
C ARG A 40 -3.85 4.50 3.57
N GLY A 41 -3.44 5.20 4.62
CA GLY A 41 -2.55 4.65 5.65
C GLY A 41 -3.18 3.51 6.44
N ARG A 42 -4.47 3.64 6.82
CA ARG A 42 -5.22 2.59 7.52
C ARG A 42 -5.35 1.34 6.67
N LYS A 43 -5.73 1.46 5.39
CA LYS A 43 -5.83 0.34 4.45
C LYS A 43 -4.48 -0.36 4.26
N PHE A 44 -3.40 0.39 4.07
CA PHE A 44 -2.06 -0.19 4.00
C PHE A 44 -1.71 -0.96 5.28
N LYS A 45 -1.93 -0.37 6.45
CA LYS A 45 -1.68 -1.01 7.74
C LYS A 45 -2.46 -2.32 7.88
N THR A 46 -3.77 -2.29 7.62
CA THR A 46 -4.64 -3.48 7.68
C THR A 46 -4.14 -4.59 6.76
N GLU A 47 -3.77 -4.28 5.51
CA GLU A 47 -3.30 -5.30 4.57
C GLU A 47 -1.87 -5.80 4.88
N VAL A 48 -1.03 -4.98 5.50
CA VAL A 48 0.29 -5.40 5.99
C VAL A 48 0.17 -6.37 7.17
N PHE A 49 -0.74 -6.12 8.11
CA PHE A 49 -0.95 -6.96 9.31
C PHE A 49 -1.94 -8.12 9.12
N LYS A 50 -2.57 -8.22 7.95
CA LYS A 50 -3.28 -9.43 7.49
C LYS A 50 -2.30 -10.56 7.19
#